data_AF-A0A2S5R2V9-F1
#
_entry.id   AF-A0A2S5R2V9-F1
#
_cell.length_a   1.000
_cell.length_b   1.000
_cell.length_c   1.000
_cell.angle_alpha   90.00
_cell.angle_beta   90.00
_cell.angle_gamma   90.00
#
_symmetry.space_group_name_H-M   'P 1'
#
loop_
_entity.id
_entity.type
_entity.pdbx_description
1 polymer ?
#
loop_
_entity_poly.entity_id
_entity_poly.type
_entity_poly.pdbx_seq_one_letter_code
_entity_poly.pdbx_strand_id
1 'polypeptide(L)'
;MSTNNEMVSVNVHGHCKITDDLGNVLLDKSNAIHPQNIARVFARALGNEHNFFIHRIAFGNGGTIVDAAYTVTYREPNDGQSPDIASWDSRIYHETFSKIIDDGQTTLNSNLGIDPGSADLNTGIRSGGGSVPSSDPTTIPHVSGPGVRSVDLGLLSEVVVSATINADEPKSQFLTDLQSPSEYTESSFVFDEIGLYTSGSSAINTGGYQYIDVGNRTSTDDTGLAKNATYSFRIAVDGSVTPTLITFTTPALGGSGASGEILYGDFCQAINTGDSSWGFSGTNPLPNGATVSITDTTGGTFPTIVGAITYGYLKFSSGTSGASSSVLLDSPSWTSHETITSLMTNLNPPLGGSLITAVTGKVAGLQNAPTNHTTERERLLAHLIFSPILKAANRRLNITYTLTISVGRTPR
;
A
#
# COMPACT_ATOMS: atom_id res chain seq x y z
N MET A 1 -14.79 -1.45 50.37
CA MET A 1 -15.50 -0.41 49.60
C MET A 1 -15.47 -0.83 48.15
N SER A 2 -16.62 -1.18 47.58
CA SER A 2 -16.76 -1.47 46.15
C SER A 2 -16.64 -0.14 45.40
N THR A 3 -15.56 0.07 44.66
CA THR A 3 -15.44 1.19 43.73
C THR A 3 -16.38 0.91 42.57
N ASN A 4 -17.64 1.32 42.71
CA ASN A 4 -18.57 1.35 41.59
C ASN A 4 -17.94 2.25 40.52
N ASN A 5 -17.83 1.69 39.32
CA ASN A 5 -17.18 2.32 38.18
C ASN A 5 -18.08 3.46 37.68
N GLU A 6 -17.88 4.68 38.18
CA GLU A 6 -18.64 5.90 37.85
C GLU A 6 -18.34 6.44 36.43
N MET A 7 -17.92 5.57 35.50
CA MET A 7 -17.63 5.97 34.13
C MET A 7 -18.91 5.96 33.28
N VAL A 8 -19.14 7.07 32.58
CA VAL A 8 -20.18 7.14 31.54
C VAL A 8 -19.79 6.21 30.40
N SER A 9 -20.74 5.37 29.95
CA SER A 9 -20.50 4.49 28.81
C SER A 9 -20.48 5.28 27.51
N VAL A 10 -19.52 4.97 26.65
CA VAL A 10 -19.49 5.42 25.25
C VAL A 10 -19.69 4.18 24.39
N ASN A 11 -20.73 4.18 23.55
CA ASN A 11 -20.96 3.10 22.60
C ASN A 11 -20.57 3.57 21.22
N VAL A 12 -19.82 2.73 20.51
CA VAL A 12 -19.45 2.95 19.12
C VAL A 12 -19.91 1.74 18.34
N HIS A 13 -20.79 1.96 17.38
CA HIS A 13 -21.24 0.95 16.44
C HIS A 13 -20.70 1.31 15.08
N GLY A 14 -20.02 0.37 14.42
CA GLY A 14 -19.57 0.59 13.06
C GLY A 14 -20.35 -0.27 12.07
N HIS A 15 -20.49 0.25 10.86
CA HIS A 15 -21.22 -0.38 9.78
C HIS A 15 -20.63 -0.02 8.43
N CYS A 16 -20.45 -1.02 7.55
CA CYS A 16 -19.91 -0.82 6.22
C CYS A 16 -20.86 -1.34 5.16
N LYS A 17 -21.03 -0.53 4.12
CA LYS A 17 -21.76 -0.87 2.91
C LYS A 17 -20.87 -0.71 1.69
N ILE A 18 -20.83 -1.73 0.85
CA ILE A 18 -20.16 -1.70 -0.46
C ILE A 18 -21.20 -1.90 -1.54
N THR A 19 -21.21 -1.00 -2.52
CA THR A 19 -22.03 -1.15 -3.73
C THR A 19 -21.17 -1.10 -4.98
N ASP A 20 -21.61 -1.77 -6.03
CA ASP A 20 -21.03 -1.57 -7.36
C ASP A 20 -21.62 -0.35 -8.07
N ASP A 21 -21.21 -0.14 -9.32
CA ASP A 21 -21.67 0.90 -10.24
C ASP A 21 -23.11 0.69 -10.74
N LEU A 22 -23.62 -0.53 -10.66
CA LEU A 22 -25.01 -0.86 -10.98
C LEU A 22 -25.94 -0.66 -9.77
N GLY A 23 -25.39 -0.36 -8.60
CA GLY A 23 -26.12 -0.17 -7.35
C GLY A 23 -26.40 -1.47 -6.60
N ASN A 24 -25.83 -2.60 -7.03
CA ASN A 24 -25.94 -3.85 -6.28
C ASN A 24 -25.18 -3.73 -4.98
N VAL A 25 -25.78 -4.21 -3.89
CA VAL A 25 -25.13 -4.26 -2.58
C VAL A 25 -24.29 -5.53 -2.51
N LEU A 26 -22.97 -5.37 -2.40
CA LEU A 26 -22.00 -6.46 -2.27
C LEU A 26 -21.67 -6.76 -0.81
N LEU A 27 -21.81 -5.77 0.07
CA LEU A 27 -21.61 -5.88 1.51
C LEU A 27 -22.54 -4.92 2.23
N ASP A 28 -23.15 -5.38 3.32
CA ASP A 28 -23.97 -4.59 4.25
C ASP A 28 -23.81 -5.22 5.64
N LYS A 29 -22.75 -4.85 6.39
CA LYS A 29 -22.32 -5.56 7.60
C LYS A 29 -21.70 -4.65 8.65
N SER A 30 -21.97 -4.92 9.93
CA SER A 30 -21.31 -4.29 11.07
C SER A 30 -19.88 -4.80 11.29
N ASN A 31 -18.99 -3.94 11.77
CA ASN A 31 -17.58 -4.27 12.03
C ASN A 31 -17.23 -4.36 13.51
N ALA A 32 -16.04 -4.89 13.79
CA ALA A 32 -15.43 -4.83 15.12
C ALA A 32 -14.74 -3.48 15.32
N ILE A 33 -14.84 -2.94 16.53
CA ILE A 33 -14.30 -1.65 16.94
C ILE A 33 -13.14 -1.91 17.89
N HIS A 34 -11.97 -1.35 17.61
CA HIS A 34 -10.82 -1.51 18.48
C HIS A 34 -10.93 -0.56 19.69
N PRO A 35 -11.30 -1.05 20.89
CA PRO A 35 -11.77 -0.18 21.96
C PRO A 35 -10.64 0.69 22.53
N GLN A 36 -9.42 0.13 22.67
CA GLN A 36 -8.27 0.87 23.16
C GLN A 36 -7.87 2.02 22.22
N ASN A 37 -7.83 1.76 20.90
CA ASN A 37 -7.42 2.76 19.93
C ASN A 37 -8.48 3.85 19.74
N ILE A 38 -9.77 3.48 19.74
CA ILE A 38 -10.89 4.44 19.67
C ILE A 38 -10.93 5.32 20.91
N ALA A 39 -10.77 4.75 22.11
CA ALA A 39 -10.69 5.54 23.34
C ALA A 39 -9.54 6.55 23.29
N ARG A 40 -8.38 6.17 22.74
CA ARG A 40 -7.25 7.09 22.55
C ARG A 40 -7.60 8.22 21.57
N VAL A 41 -8.26 7.91 20.46
CA VAL A 41 -8.69 8.92 19.47
C VAL A 41 -9.70 9.91 20.09
N PHE A 42 -10.68 9.45 20.87
CA PHE A 42 -11.60 10.35 21.55
C PHE A 42 -10.90 11.28 22.53
N ALA A 43 -10.00 10.76 23.36
CA ALA A 43 -9.22 11.59 24.27
C ALA A 43 -8.42 12.67 23.54
N ARG A 44 -7.85 12.34 22.36
CA ARG A 44 -7.10 13.29 21.53
C ARG A 44 -7.95 14.33 20.87
N ALA A 45 -9.09 13.92 20.29
CA ALA A 45 -10.00 14.85 19.65
C ALA A 45 -10.49 15.89 20.65
N LEU A 46 -10.83 15.46 21.88
CA LEU A 46 -11.23 16.35 22.96
C LEU A 46 -10.06 17.20 23.50
N GLY A 47 -8.86 16.66 23.52
CA GLY A 47 -7.63 17.36 23.94
C GLY A 47 -7.00 18.23 22.85
N ASN A 48 -7.53 18.22 21.62
CA ASN A 48 -6.91 18.83 20.44
C ASN A 48 -5.45 18.37 20.21
N GLU A 49 -5.17 17.09 20.46
CA GLU A 49 -3.89 16.45 20.13
C GLU A 49 -3.93 15.95 18.68
N HIS A 50 -2.78 15.95 17.98
CA HIS A 50 -2.66 15.39 16.63
C HIS A 50 -3.02 13.88 16.55
N ASN A 51 -3.19 13.37 15.32
CA ASN A 51 -3.56 11.96 15.03
C ASN A 51 -4.87 11.54 15.73
N PHE A 52 -5.89 12.40 15.63
CA PHE A 52 -7.20 12.28 16.28
C PHE A 52 -8.35 11.98 15.31
N PHE A 53 -8.05 11.72 14.04
CA PHE A 53 -9.03 11.56 12.99
C PHE A 53 -8.76 10.30 12.16
N ILE A 54 -9.79 9.84 11.44
CA ILE A 54 -9.68 8.72 10.50
C ILE A 54 -9.03 9.25 9.24
N HIS A 55 -7.85 8.74 8.90
CA HIS A 55 -7.01 9.27 7.81
C HIS A 55 -7.06 8.40 6.57
N ARG A 56 -6.99 7.08 6.72
CA ARG A 56 -7.01 6.13 5.60
C ARG A 56 -7.94 4.96 5.84
N ILE A 57 -8.46 4.42 4.74
CA ILE A 57 -9.14 3.13 4.67
C ILE A 57 -8.23 2.14 3.95
N ALA A 58 -8.09 0.95 4.52
CA ALA A 58 -7.27 -0.14 4.01
C ALA A 58 -8.15 -1.30 3.58
N PHE A 59 -7.72 -2.00 2.53
CA PHE A 59 -8.35 -3.19 1.99
C PHE A 59 -7.30 -4.30 1.95
N GLY A 60 -7.72 -5.51 2.32
CA GLY A 60 -6.84 -6.67 2.37
C GLY A 60 -7.51 -7.95 1.90
N ASN A 61 -6.71 -9.01 1.79
CA ASN A 61 -7.15 -10.34 1.37
C ASN A 61 -6.77 -11.44 2.36
N GLY A 62 -6.57 -11.13 3.65
CA GLY A 62 -6.16 -12.11 4.67
C GLY A 62 -7.26 -12.47 5.66
N GLY A 63 -8.46 -11.90 5.53
CA GLY A 63 -9.56 -12.06 6.48
C GLY A 63 -10.26 -13.41 6.39
N THR A 64 -10.15 -14.10 5.27
CA THR A 64 -10.76 -15.40 5.01
C THR A 64 -9.73 -16.45 4.63
N ILE A 65 -10.16 -17.71 4.67
CA ILE A 65 -9.43 -18.85 4.16
C ILE A 65 -10.41 -19.64 3.31
N VAL A 66 -10.04 -19.92 2.07
CA VAL A 66 -10.86 -20.74 1.17
C VAL A 66 -10.16 -22.07 0.94
N ASP A 67 -10.85 -23.15 1.28
CA ASP A 67 -10.31 -24.49 1.09
C ASP A 67 -10.52 -25.00 -0.35
N ALA A 68 -9.91 -26.15 -0.68
CA ALA A 68 -10.05 -26.78 -1.99
C ALA A 68 -11.48 -27.25 -2.31
N ALA A 69 -12.40 -27.21 -1.33
CA ALA A 69 -13.82 -27.48 -1.51
C ALA A 69 -14.65 -26.19 -1.67
N TYR A 70 -14.00 -25.02 -1.78
CA TYR A 70 -14.61 -23.70 -1.88
C TYR A 70 -15.43 -23.28 -0.64
N THR A 71 -15.14 -23.88 0.52
CA THR A 71 -15.71 -23.44 1.78
C THR A 71 -14.93 -22.25 2.30
N VAL A 72 -15.63 -21.13 2.50
CA VAL A 72 -15.03 -19.90 3.06
C VAL A 72 -15.10 -19.96 4.58
N THR A 73 -13.94 -19.96 5.22
CA THR A 73 -13.79 -19.80 6.67
C THR A 73 -13.38 -18.36 6.96
N TYR A 74 -14.05 -17.73 7.92
CA TYR A 74 -13.78 -16.36 8.33
C TYR A 74 -12.89 -16.35 9.57
N ARG A 75 -11.85 -15.51 9.56
CA ARG A 75 -11.12 -15.19 10.78
C ARG A 75 -11.93 -14.25 11.65
N GLU A 76 -11.56 -14.18 12.93
CA GLU A 76 -12.07 -13.14 13.82
C GLU A 76 -11.39 -11.80 13.50
N PRO A 77 -12.13 -10.68 13.48
CA PRO A 77 -11.53 -9.36 13.29
C PRO A 77 -10.54 -9.00 14.40
N ASN A 78 -9.39 -8.49 14.01
CA ASN A 78 -8.41 -7.90 14.93
C ASN A 78 -8.93 -6.56 15.49
N ASP A 79 -9.32 -6.56 16.76
CA ASP A 79 -9.83 -5.40 17.50
C ASP A 79 -9.05 -5.14 18.80
N GLY A 80 -7.90 -5.78 19.00
CA GLY A 80 -7.10 -5.67 20.20
C GLY A 80 -7.77 -6.30 21.43
N GLN A 81 -8.68 -7.25 21.26
CA GLN A 81 -9.22 -8.13 22.29
C GLN A 81 -9.04 -9.60 21.89
N SER A 82 -9.00 -10.52 22.86
CA SER A 82 -8.92 -11.95 22.57
C SER A 82 -10.04 -12.38 21.59
N PRO A 83 -9.73 -13.10 20.50
CA PRO A 83 -8.50 -13.88 20.25
C PRO A 83 -7.36 -13.12 19.56
N ASP A 84 -7.53 -11.85 19.20
CA ASP A 84 -6.44 -10.99 18.71
C ASP A 84 -5.39 -10.79 19.81
N ILE A 85 -4.22 -10.32 19.40
CA ILE A 85 -3.21 -9.76 20.30
C ILE A 85 -3.86 -8.58 20.99
N ALA A 86 -4.07 -8.69 22.31
CA ALA A 86 -4.70 -7.65 23.12
C ALA A 86 -3.78 -6.43 23.32
N SER A 87 -3.46 -5.75 22.21
CA SER A 87 -2.51 -4.66 22.10
C SER A 87 -3.07 -3.57 21.18
N TRP A 88 -2.46 -2.39 21.24
CA TRP A 88 -2.82 -1.21 20.47
C TRP A 88 -2.32 -1.24 19.02
N ASP A 89 -1.35 -2.11 18.74
CA ASP A 89 -0.70 -2.22 17.45
C ASP A 89 -1.32 -3.28 16.54
N SER A 90 -2.57 -3.71 16.82
CA SER A 90 -3.37 -4.55 15.93
C SER A 90 -3.46 -4.00 14.51
N ARG A 91 -3.57 -4.91 13.55
CA ARG A 91 -3.54 -4.67 12.10
C ARG A 91 -4.48 -5.61 11.38
N ILE A 92 -4.89 -5.24 10.16
CA ILE A 92 -5.57 -6.19 9.28
C ILE A 92 -4.60 -7.32 8.86
N TYR A 93 -5.11 -8.47 8.46
CA TYR A 93 -4.30 -9.67 8.26
C TYR A 93 -3.37 -9.55 7.05
N HIS A 94 -3.82 -8.94 5.96
CA HIS A 94 -3.03 -8.76 4.75
C HIS A 94 -3.51 -7.55 3.94
N GLU A 95 -3.07 -6.34 4.32
CA GLU A 95 -3.31 -5.13 3.52
C GLU A 95 -2.67 -5.21 2.12
N THR A 96 -3.48 -5.08 1.07
CA THR A 96 -3.06 -5.09 -0.34
C THR A 96 -3.27 -3.75 -1.04
N PHE A 97 -4.21 -2.94 -0.57
CA PHE A 97 -4.52 -1.63 -1.13
C PHE A 97 -5.03 -0.67 -0.03
N SER A 98 -4.83 0.63 -0.20
CA SER A 98 -5.40 1.61 0.72
C SER A 98 -5.70 2.92 0.01
N LYS A 99 -6.54 3.76 0.62
CA LYS A 99 -6.76 5.13 0.16
C LYS A 99 -6.77 6.09 1.34
N ILE A 100 -6.07 7.20 1.21
CA ILE A 100 -6.26 8.36 2.08
C ILE A 100 -7.67 8.89 1.84
N ILE A 101 -8.43 9.05 2.91
CA ILE A 101 -9.82 9.52 2.92
C ILE A 101 -9.95 10.86 3.66
N ASP A 102 -8.94 11.24 4.42
CA ASP A 102 -8.82 12.56 5.03
C ASP A 102 -7.33 12.89 5.19
N ASP A 103 -6.91 14.06 4.73
CA ASP A 103 -5.52 14.53 4.77
C ASP A 103 -5.38 15.83 5.59
N GLY A 104 -6.45 16.26 6.27
CA GLY A 104 -6.44 17.41 7.17
C GLY A 104 -7.64 18.36 7.00
N GLN A 105 -7.66 19.41 7.82
CA GLN A 105 -8.82 20.31 7.96
C GLN A 105 -8.74 21.65 7.18
N THR A 106 -7.57 22.09 6.70
CA THR A 106 -7.37 23.52 6.32
C THR A 106 -7.03 23.82 4.87
N THR A 107 -6.86 22.82 4.00
CA THR A 107 -6.67 23.00 2.55
C THR A 107 -7.16 21.77 1.78
N LEU A 108 -7.31 21.91 0.45
CA LEU A 108 -7.51 20.79 -0.49
C LEU A 108 -6.74 19.56 -0.01
N ASN A 109 -7.44 18.46 0.26
CA ASN A 109 -6.85 17.18 0.61
C ASN A 109 -6.07 16.67 -0.60
N SER A 110 -4.84 17.16 -0.80
CA SER A 110 -4.05 16.91 -2.00
C SER A 110 -3.71 15.44 -2.15
N ASN A 111 -3.63 14.72 -1.02
CA ASN A 111 -3.41 13.28 -1.02
C ASN A 111 -4.70 12.46 -0.97
N LEU A 112 -5.88 13.09 -1.03
CA LEU A 112 -7.15 12.36 -1.03
C LEU A 112 -7.19 11.36 -2.17
N GLY A 113 -7.56 10.13 -1.84
CA GLY A 113 -7.61 9.01 -2.76
C GLY A 113 -6.25 8.40 -3.09
N ILE A 114 -5.13 8.98 -2.68
CA ILE A 114 -3.81 8.38 -2.90
C ILE A 114 -3.67 7.13 -2.04
N ASP A 115 -3.07 6.07 -2.58
CA ASP A 115 -2.60 4.92 -1.80
C ASP A 115 -1.19 5.18 -1.26
N PRO A 116 -1.04 5.50 0.04
CA PRO A 116 0.25 5.81 0.65
C PRO A 116 1.15 4.58 0.83
N GLY A 117 0.62 3.38 0.62
CA GLY A 117 1.32 2.16 1.04
C GLY A 117 1.17 1.91 2.53
N SER A 118 1.78 0.82 2.98
CA SER A 118 1.85 0.47 4.39
C SER A 118 3.18 -0.20 4.69
N ALA A 119 3.57 -0.15 5.97
CA ALA A 119 4.66 -0.97 6.44
C ALA A 119 4.24 -1.57 7.77
N ASP A 120 3.93 -2.85 7.70
CA ASP A 120 3.20 -3.59 8.71
C ASP A 120 3.96 -4.84 9.18
N LEU A 121 3.64 -5.31 10.37
CA LEU A 121 4.17 -6.57 10.90
C LEU A 121 3.62 -7.77 10.12
N ASN A 122 2.38 -7.68 9.63
CA ASN A 122 1.71 -8.77 8.92
C ASN A 122 2.09 -8.84 7.43
N THR A 123 2.23 -7.68 6.77
CA THR A 123 2.47 -7.60 5.31
C THR A 123 3.87 -7.18 4.92
N GLY A 124 4.72 -6.79 5.88
CA GLY A 124 6.02 -6.20 5.58
C GLY A 124 5.86 -4.80 4.96
N ILE A 125 6.71 -4.45 3.99
CA ILE A 125 6.73 -3.11 3.38
C ILE A 125 6.00 -3.14 2.03
N ARG A 126 4.87 -2.47 1.96
CA ARG A 126 4.09 -2.21 0.74
C ARG A 126 4.25 -0.74 0.35
N SER A 127 4.82 -0.48 -0.82
CA SER A 127 5.23 0.88 -1.19
C SER A 127 4.12 1.82 -1.62
N GLY A 128 2.87 1.35 -1.68
CA GLY A 128 1.73 2.16 -2.13
C GLY A 128 1.74 2.41 -3.63
N GLY A 129 0.78 3.22 -4.08
CA GLY A 129 0.55 3.51 -5.49
C GLY A 129 -0.64 2.74 -6.08
N GLY A 130 -0.79 2.82 -7.40
CA GLY A 130 -1.91 2.19 -8.11
C GLY A 130 -3.27 2.89 -7.94
N SER A 131 -3.40 3.84 -7.03
CA SER A 131 -4.52 4.77 -6.99
C SER A 131 -4.50 5.73 -8.18
N VAL A 132 -5.66 6.12 -8.66
CA VAL A 132 -5.91 7.14 -9.69
C VAL A 132 -6.97 8.10 -9.13
N PRO A 133 -6.59 8.98 -8.19
CA PRO A 133 -7.57 9.85 -7.51
C PRO A 133 -8.28 10.82 -8.46
N SER A 134 -7.64 11.16 -9.58
CA SER A 134 -8.24 12.00 -10.62
C SER A 134 -9.47 11.37 -11.28
N SER A 135 -9.62 10.04 -11.21
CA SER A 135 -10.77 9.30 -11.73
C SER A 135 -11.87 9.09 -10.66
N ASP A 136 -11.67 9.58 -9.44
CA ASP A 136 -12.70 9.54 -8.40
C ASP A 136 -13.79 10.60 -8.62
N PRO A 137 -15.00 10.39 -8.05
CA PRO A 137 -16.02 11.44 -8.02
C PRO A 137 -15.48 12.70 -7.33
N THR A 138 -15.88 13.87 -7.83
CA THR A 138 -15.48 15.16 -7.26
C THR A 138 -15.86 15.24 -5.78
N THR A 139 -14.85 15.46 -4.92
CA THR A 139 -15.07 15.71 -3.51
C THR A 139 -15.51 17.16 -3.27
N ILE A 140 -16.64 17.32 -2.59
CA ILE A 140 -17.02 18.57 -1.95
C ILE A 140 -16.87 18.32 -0.45
N PRO A 141 -15.91 18.98 0.23
CA PRO A 141 -15.64 18.76 1.64
C PRO A 141 -16.92 18.78 2.48
N HIS A 142 -17.11 17.74 3.28
CA HIS A 142 -18.28 17.54 4.15
C HIS A 142 -19.65 17.44 3.46
N VAL A 143 -19.71 17.34 2.13
CA VAL A 143 -20.98 17.24 1.37
C VAL A 143 -21.04 15.97 0.53
N SER A 144 -20.05 15.72 -0.34
CA SER A 144 -20.10 14.62 -1.31
C SER A 144 -18.72 14.13 -1.75
N GLY A 145 -18.68 12.96 -2.40
CA GLY A 145 -17.46 12.34 -2.91
C GLY A 145 -16.67 11.60 -1.83
N PRO A 146 -15.47 11.08 -2.17
CA PRO A 146 -14.56 10.51 -1.20
C PRO A 146 -14.24 11.51 -0.08
N GLY A 147 -14.15 11.05 1.16
CA GLY A 147 -13.92 11.94 2.30
C GLY A 147 -14.42 11.38 3.62
N VAL A 148 -14.12 12.11 4.69
CA VAL A 148 -14.69 11.88 6.03
C VAL A 148 -15.54 13.09 6.43
N ARG A 149 -16.70 12.84 7.02
CA ARG A 149 -17.58 13.90 7.55
C ARG A 149 -18.34 13.44 8.79
N SER A 150 -18.66 14.37 9.67
CA SER A 150 -19.54 14.10 10.81
C SER A 150 -20.99 14.47 10.50
N VAL A 151 -21.94 13.73 11.05
CA VAL A 151 -23.38 14.00 10.97
C VAL A 151 -23.99 13.98 12.37
N ASP A 152 -24.78 15.00 12.70
CA ASP A 152 -25.57 15.05 13.94
C ASP A 152 -26.91 14.34 13.74
N LEU A 153 -27.20 13.36 14.61
CA LEU A 153 -28.44 12.57 14.64
C LEU A 153 -29.16 12.73 15.99
N GLY A 154 -29.00 13.88 16.65
CA GLY A 154 -29.63 14.22 17.91
C GLY A 154 -28.91 13.61 19.11
N LEU A 155 -29.36 12.44 19.58
CA LEU A 155 -28.71 11.72 20.68
C LEU A 155 -27.52 10.87 20.20
N LEU A 156 -27.34 10.77 18.89
CA LEU A 156 -26.27 10.03 18.24
C LEU A 156 -25.45 10.99 17.38
N SER A 157 -24.21 10.64 17.12
CA SER A 157 -23.38 11.29 16.10
C SER A 157 -22.76 10.24 15.21
N GLU A 158 -22.61 10.53 13.92
CA GLU A 158 -21.95 9.64 12.98
C GLU A 158 -20.68 10.26 12.42
N VAL A 159 -19.66 9.41 12.25
CA VAL A 159 -18.57 9.66 11.31
C VAL A 159 -18.84 8.85 10.07
N VAL A 160 -19.05 9.52 8.94
CA VAL A 160 -19.28 8.90 7.64
C VAL A 160 -18.02 9.00 6.82
N VAL A 161 -17.42 7.85 6.54
CA VAL A 161 -16.33 7.65 5.60
C VAL A 161 -16.92 7.25 4.26
N SER A 162 -16.49 7.94 3.20
CA SER A 162 -16.84 7.61 1.82
C SER A 162 -15.55 7.39 1.04
N ALA A 163 -15.46 6.27 0.34
CA ALA A 163 -14.34 5.96 -0.55
C ALA A 163 -14.86 5.36 -1.85
N THR A 164 -14.11 5.55 -2.93
CA THR A 164 -14.38 4.94 -4.23
C THR A 164 -13.12 4.21 -4.66
N ILE A 165 -13.26 2.97 -5.14
CA ILE A 165 -12.22 2.28 -5.91
C ILE A 165 -12.72 2.27 -7.34
N ASN A 166 -12.17 3.16 -8.17
CA ASN A 166 -12.68 3.42 -9.51
C ASN A 166 -12.23 2.36 -10.55
N ALA A 167 -12.67 2.51 -11.80
CA ALA A 167 -12.37 1.57 -12.89
C ALA A 167 -10.88 1.52 -13.27
N ASP A 168 -10.10 2.52 -12.87
CA ASP A 168 -8.66 2.59 -13.12
C ASP A 168 -7.84 2.14 -11.89
N GLU A 169 -8.52 1.75 -10.80
CA GLU A 169 -7.92 1.39 -9.53
C GLU A 169 -8.23 -0.03 -9.07
N PRO A 170 -7.25 -0.76 -8.51
CA PRO A 170 -5.83 -0.41 -8.53
C PRO A 170 -5.23 -0.54 -9.95
N LYS A 171 -4.21 0.26 -10.30
CA LYS A 171 -3.51 0.10 -11.59
C LYS A 171 -2.98 -1.32 -11.75
N SER A 172 -2.95 -1.79 -13.00
CA SER A 172 -2.58 -3.16 -13.35
C SER A 172 -3.55 -4.24 -12.85
N GLN A 173 -4.78 -3.86 -12.47
CA GLN A 173 -5.86 -4.81 -12.19
C GLN A 173 -6.31 -5.60 -13.42
N PHE A 174 -7.06 -6.68 -13.17
CA PHE A 174 -7.72 -7.44 -14.21
C PHE A 174 -8.70 -6.58 -15.01
N LEU A 175 -8.79 -6.83 -16.33
CA LEU A 175 -9.72 -6.12 -17.21
C LEU A 175 -11.19 -6.47 -16.91
N THR A 176 -11.45 -7.72 -16.56
CA THR A 176 -12.80 -8.23 -16.28
C THR A 176 -12.80 -9.09 -15.02
N ASP A 177 -13.95 -9.13 -14.36
CA ASP A 177 -14.29 -10.02 -13.25
C ASP A 177 -14.53 -11.49 -13.67
N LEU A 178 -14.50 -11.77 -14.98
CA LEU A 178 -14.49 -13.12 -15.54
C LEU A 178 -13.10 -13.75 -15.40
N GLN A 179 -12.78 -14.30 -14.24
CA GLN A 179 -11.55 -15.07 -14.02
C GLN A 179 -11.82 -16.57 -14.20
N SER A 180 -11.09 -17.23 -15.11
CA SER A 180 -11.06 -18.69 -15.26
C SER A 180 -9.68 -19.21 -14.84
N PRO A 181 -9.57 -20.13 -13.85
CA PRO A 181 -10.61 -20.65 -12.96
C PRO A 181 -10.84 -19.75 -11.73
N SER A 182 -11.99 -19.94 -11.09
CA SER A 182 -12.52 -19.31 -9.87
C SER A 182 -11.71 -19.56 -8.58
N GLU A 183 -10.42 -19.86 -8.69
CA GLU A 183 -9.61 -20.46 -7.60
C GLU A 183 -8.75 -19.45 -6.83
N TYR A 184 -8.78 -18.16 -7.18
CA TYR A 184 -7.87 -17.20 -6.58
C TYR A 184 -8.57 -16.19 -5.66
N THR A 185 -9.11 -16.68 -4.54
CA THR A 185 -9.64 -15.83 -3.46
C THR A 185 -8.55 -15.06 -2.71
N GLU A 186 -7.30 -15.48 -2.87
CA GLU A 186 -6.09 -14.84 -2.35
C GLU A 186 -5.31 -14.06 -3.44
N SER A 187 -5.92 -13.79 -4.61
CA SER A 187 -5.23 -13.04 -5.69
C SER A 187 -5.10 -11.56 -5.39
N SER A 188 -4.20 -10.92 -6.15
CA SER A 188 -4.17 -9.48 -6.33
C SER A 188 -5.58 -8.97 -6.65
N PHE A 189 -6.00 -7.90 -5.98
CA PHE A 189 -7.28 -7.19 -6.20
C PHE A 189 -8.54 -7.91 -5.74
N VAL A 190 -8.43 -8.96 -4.92
CA VAL A 190 -9.56 -9.47 -4.13
C VAL A 190 -9.50 -8.85 -2.74
N PHE A 191 -10.65 -8.44 -2.21
CA PHE A 191 -10.75 -7.88 -0.86
C PHE A 191 -11.72 -8.67 0.00
N ASP A 192 -11.29 -9.06 1.19
CA ASP A 192 -12.10 -9.78 2.18
C ASP A 192 -12.02 -9.15 3.58
N GLU A 193 -11.25 -8.07 3.72
CA GLU A 193 -11.14 -7.30 4.95
C GLU A 193 -10.98 -5.80 4.68
N ILE A 194 -11.49 -4.98 5.62
CA ILE A 194 -11.34 -3.52 5.64
C ILE A 194 -10.86 -3.07 7.01
N GLY A 195 -9.86 -2.20 7.02
CA GLY A 195 -9.38 -1.49 8.21
C GLY A 195 -9.56 0.03 8.10
N LEU A 196 -9.96 0.68 9.19
CA LEU A 196 -9.88 2.14 9.32
C LEU A 196 -8.69 2.52 10.18
N TYR A 197 -7.89 3.49 9.71
CA TYR A 197 -6.65 3.89 10.38
C TYR A 197 -6.59 5.39 10.63
N THR A 198 -5.98 5.76 11.75
CA THR A 198 -5.52 7.13 12.03
C THR A 198 -4.32 7.51 11.15
N SER A 199 -3.98 8.79 11.12
CA SER A 199 -2.69 9.23 10.57
C SER A 199 -1.53 8.76 11.46
N GLY A 200 -0.36 8.55 10.87
CA GLY A 200 0.85 8.25 11.61
C GLY A 200 1.95 7.60 10.75
N SER A 201 3.08 7.36 11.39
CA SER A 201 4.19 6.56 10.87
C SER A 201 3.85 5.07 10.83
N SER A 202 4.58 4.34 9.99
CA SER A 202 4.43 2.90 9.76
C SER A 202 4.68 2.06 11.02
N ALA A 203 4.14 0.83 11.04
CA ALA A 203 4.31 -0.07 12.17
C ALA A 203 5.72 -0.64 12.30
N ILE A 204 6.41 -0.79 11.17
CA ILE A 204 7.81 -1.22 11.11
C ILE A 204 8.68 -0.19 10.41
N ASN A 205 10.00 -0.34 10.52
CA ASN A 205 10.95 0.46 9.75
C ASN A 205 10.73 0.23 8.24
N THR A 206 10.73 1.29 7.45
CA THR A 206 10.63 1.20 5.99
C THR A 206 11.99 1.30 5.35
N GLY A 207 12.16 0.63 4.20
CA GLY A 207 13.33 0.78 3.34
C GLY A 207 13.16 1.97 2.40
N GLY A 208 14.26 2.66 2.11
CA GLY A 208 14.30 3.68 1.07
C GLY A 208 14.29 3.06 -0.32
N TYR A 209 13.73 3.76 -1.29
CA TYR A 209 13.60 3.30 -2.66
C TYR A 209 13.57 4.45 -3.65
N GLN A 210 13.78 4.15 -4.93
CA GLN A 210 13.55 5.08 -6.02
C GLN A 210 12.91 4.36 -7.20
N TYR A 211 12.00 5.07 -7.89
CA TYR A 211 11.29 4.55 -9.06
C TYR A 211 11.82 5.16 -10.35
N ILE A 212 11.83 4.33 -11.39
CA ILE A 212 11.91 4.74 -12.79
C ILE A 212 10.51 4.51 -13.39
N ASP A 213 9.93 5.54 -14.00
CA ASP A 213 8.67 5.40 -14.74
C ASP A 213 8.89 4.60 -16.02
N VAL A 214 8.28 3.42 -16.06
CA VAL A 214 8.30 2.51 -17.20
C VAL A 214 6.91 2.32 -17.78
N GLY A 215 5.96 3.19 -17.43
CA GLY A 215 4.55 3.07 -17.83
C GLY A 215 3.89 1.82 -17.26
N ASN A 216 2.72 1.42 -17.74
CA ASN A 216 1.98 0.25 -17.23
C ASN A 216 2.63 -1.11 -17.52
N ARG A 217 3.96 -1.18 -17.64
CA ARG A 217 4.70 -2.40 -17.92
C ARG A 217 4.81 -3.31 -16.70
N THR A 218 4.92 -4.60 -16.96
CA THR A 218 5.06 -5.69 -15.98
C THR A 218 6.29 -6.54 -16.30
N SER A 219 6.52 -7.58 -15.51
CA SER A 219 7.63 -8.53 -15.68
C SER A 219 7.67 -9.20 -17.06
N THR A 220 6.55 -9.24 -17.79
CA THR A 220 6.44 -9.87 -19.11
C THR A 220 6.68 -8.92 -20.28
N ASP A 221 6.82 -7.62 -20.05
CA ASP A 221 7.03 -6.64 -21.11
C ASP A 221 8.49 -6.52 -21.52
N ASP A 222 8.72 -6.22 -22.81
CA ASP A 222 10.05 -5.96 -23.36
C ASP A 222 10.65 -4.67 -22.77
N THR A 223 11.89 -4.79 -22.28
CA THR A 223 12.70 -3.65 -21.82
C THR A 223 13.12 -2.75 -22.98
N GLY A 224 13.27 -3.28 -24.19
CA GLY A 224 13.89 -2.59 -25.32
C GLY A 224 15.43 -2.61 -25.30
N LEU A 225 16.04 -3.30 -24.33
CA LEU A 225 17.49 -3.49 -24.31
C LEU A 225 17.94 -4.36 -25.49
N ALA A 226 18.98 -3.93 -26.19
CA ALA A 226 19.55 -4.68 -27.31
C ALA A 226 20.29 -5.93 -26.79
N LYS A 227 20.33 -6.99 -27.61
CA LYS A 227 21.07 -8.23 -27.32
C LYS A 227 22.58 -7.98 -27.44
N ASN A 228 23.39 -8.63 -26.60
CA ASN A 228 24.85 -8.49 -26.58
C ASN A 228 25.34 -7.04 -26.47
N ALA A 229 24.61 -6.19 -25.74
CA ALA A 229 24.92 -4.79 -25.58
C ALA A 229 25.29 -4.49 -24.12
N THR A 230 26.32 -3.68 -23.92
CA THR A 230 26.79 -3.27 -22.60
C THR A 230 26.09 -1.99 -22.18
N TYR A 231 25.55 -2.00 -20.97
CA TYR A 231 24.90 -0.86 -20.33
C TYR A 231 25.51 -0.63 -18.96
N SER A 232 25.36 0.59 -18.46
CA SER A 232 25.78 0.92 -17.11
C SER A 232 24.91 2.00 -16.49
N PHE A 233 24.87 2.01 -15.16
CA PHE A 233 24.23 3.05 -14.37
C PHE A 233 24.90 3.15 -13.00
N ARG A 234 24.69 4.27 -12.32
CA ARG A 234 25.19 4.49 -10.97
C ARG A 234 24.07 4.38 -9.94
N ILE A 235 24.42 3.83 -8.78
CA ILE A 235 23.52 3.73 -7.62
C ILE A 235 24.28 4.06 -6.34
N ALA A 236 23.70 4.91 -5.51
CA ALA A 236 24.10 5.10 -4.12
C ALA A 236 23.01 4.52 -3.21
N VAL A 237 23.44 3.76 -2.20
CA VAL A 237 22.54 3.17 -1.21
C VAL A 237 22.98 3.63 0.17
N ASP A 238 22.01 3.95 1.02
CA ASP A 238 22.18 4.31 2.43
C ASP A 238 23.16 5.47 2.67
N GLY A 239 23.02 6.53 1.88
CA GLY A 239 23.82 7.75 2.01
C GLY A 239 25.27 7.62 1.53
N SER A 240 25.61 6.57 0.77
CA SER A 240 26.94 6.44 0.17
C SER A 240 27.29 7.67 -0.67
N VAL A 241 28.40 8.33 -0.32
CA VAL A 241 28.91 9.51 -1.03
C VAL A 241 29.57 9.16 -2.37
N THR A 242 29.98 7.90 -2.54
CA THR A 242 30.55 7.39 -3.79
C THR A 242 29.55 6.41 -4.41
N PRO A 243 28.86 6.79 -5.51
CA PRO A 243 27.92 5.90 -6.16
C PRO A 243 28.65 4.73 -6.83
N THR A 244 28.14 3.52 -6.64
CA THR A 244 28.65 2.31 -7.27
C THR A 244 28.24 2.29 -8.74
N LEU A 245 29.20 2.10 -9.65
CA LEU A 245 28.93 1.87 -11.06
C LEU A 245 28.54 0.41 -11.27
N ILE A 246 27.33 0.17 -11.75
CA ILE A 246 26.85 -1.14 -12.17
C ILE A 246 27.03 -1.22 -13.67
N THR A 247 27.73 -2.24 -14.15
CA THR A 247 27.92 -2.51 -15.57
C THR A 247 27.47 -3.93 -15.86
N PHE A 248 26.73 -4.10 -16.96
CA PHE A 248 26.25 -5.41 -17.39
C PHE A 248 26.21 -5.48 -18.91
N THR A 249 26.30 -6.69 -19.45
CA THR A 249 26.16 -6.95 -20.88
C THR A 249 25.02 -7.92 -21.07
N THR A 250 24.00 -7.54 -21.82
CA THR A 250 22.83 -8.40 -22.05
C THR A 250 23.23 -9.70 -22.76
N PRO A 251 22.51 -10.82 -22.52
CA PRO A 251 22.85 -12.10 -23.15
C PRO A 251 22.81 -12.03 -24.68
N ALA A 252 23.75 -12.73 -25.33
CA ALA A 252 23.85 -12.71 -26.79
C ALA A 252 22.64 -13.33 -27.50
N LEU A 253 21.98 -14.30 -26.85
CA LEU A 253 20.76 -14.93 -27.38
C LEU A 253 19.49 -14.11 -27.11
N GLY A 254 19.58 -13.04 -26.31
CA GLY A 254 18.44 -12.29 -25.81
C GLY A 254 17.88 -12.84 -24.50
N GLY A 255 16.66 -12.43 -24.14
CA GLY A 255 16.00 -12.83 -22.90
C GLY A 255 14.98 -13.95 -23.10
N SER A 256 14.07 -14.08 -22.13
CA SER A 256 13.03 -15.11 -22.09
C SER A 256 11.77 -14.75 -22.90
N GLY A 257 11.75 -13.59 -23.56
CA GLY A 257 10.66 -13.19 -24.46
C GLY A 257 10.46 -14.19 -25.61
N ALA A 258 9.24 -14.25 -26.15
CA ALA A 258 8.86 -15.22 -27.17
C ALA A 258 9.69 -15.11 -28.47
N SER A 259 10.21 -13.91 -28.78
CA SER A 259 11.13 -13.64 -29.90
C SER A 259 12.58 -13.41 -29.42
N GLY A 260 12.87 -13.80 -28.18
CA GLY A 260 14.12 -13.54 -27.48
C GLY A 260 14.26 -12.09 -27.04
N GLU A 261 13.16 -11.35 -26.86
CA GLU A 261 13.17 -10.06 -26.19
C GLU A 261 13.71 -10.18 -24.77
N ILE A 262 14.30 -9.10 -24.26
CA ILE A 262 14.78 -9.03 -22.89
C ILE A 262 13.67 -8.45 -22.04
N LEU A 263 13.00 -9.29 -21.26
CA LEU A 263 11.87 -8.89 -20.46
C LEU A 263 12.30 -8.16 -19.19
N TYR A 264 11.43 -7.34 -18.63
CA TYR A 264 11.70 -6.68 -17.34
C TYR A 264 11.95 -7.69 -16.21
N GLY A 265 11.29 -8.85 -16.26
CA GLY A 265 11.56 -9.96 -15.35
C GLY A 265 12.96 -10.52 -15.49
N ASP A 266 13.48 -10.68 -16.73
CA ASP A 266 14.86 -11.12 -16.97
C ASP A 266 15.85 -10.12 -16.36
N PHE A 267 15.62 -8.83 -16.59
CA PHE A 267 16.45 -7.75 -16.07
C PHE A 267 16.49 -7.76 -14.53
N CYS A 268 15.32 -7.84 -13.88
CA CYS A 268 15.26 -7.87 -12.42
C CYS A 268 15.94 -9.12 -11.85
N GLN A 269 15.66 -10.29 -12.44
CA GLN A 269 16.23 -11.56 -12.02
C GLN A 269 17.75 -11.59 -12.17
N ALA A 270 18.27 -11.09 -13.29
CA ALA A 270 19.69 -11.07 -13.58
C ALA A 270 20.45 -10.18 -12.61
N ILE A 271 19.93 -8.99 -12.31
CA ILE A 271 20.54 -8.10 -11.31
C ILE A 271 20.45 -8.73 -9.92
N ASN A 272 19.26 -9.12 -9.46
CA ASN A 272 19.08 -9.61 -8.09
C ASN A 272 19.87 -10.89 -7.78
N THR A 273 20.18 -11.71 -8.78
CA THR A 273 21.01 -12.92 -8.62
C THR A 273 22.47 -12.71 -9.00
N GLY A 274 22.79 -11.66 -9.75
CA GLY A 274 24.10 -11.47 -10.36
C GLY A 274 24.39 -12.51 -11.44
N ASP A 275 23.46 -12.72 -12.35
CA ASP A 275 23.57 -13.72 -13.41
C ASP A 275 24.83 -13.51 -14.29
N SER A 276 25.69 -14.53 -14.33
CA SER A 276 26.92 -14.52 -15.14
C SER A 276 26.69 -14.37 -16.65
N SER A 277 25.53 -14.77 -17.17
CA SER A 277 25.17 -14.55 -18.58
C SER A 277 24.98 -13.08 -18.92
N TRP A 278 24.79 -12.24 -17.90
CA TRP A 278 24.74 -10.78 -17.99
C TRP A 278 26.09 -10.10 -17.71
N GLY A 279 27.16 -10.88 -17.56
CA GLY A 279 28.50 -10.38 -17.23
C GLY A 279 28.72 -10.10 -15.74
N PHE A 280 27.82 -10.55 -14.87
CA PHE A 280 27.98 -10.46 -13.41
C PHE A 280 28.78 -11.64 -12.83
N SER A 281 29.02 -11.62 -11.51
CA SER A 281 29.89 -12.56 -10.79
C SER A 281 29.17 -13.71 -10.07
N GLY A 282 27.88 -13.94 -10.34
CA GLY A 282 27.05 -14.91 -9.59
C GLY A 282 26.54 -14.37 -8.25
N THR A 283 26.65 -13.06 -8.02
CA THR A 283 26.21 -12.37 -6.80
C THR A 283 25.57 -11.04 -7.15
N ASN A 284 24.51 -10.65 -6.43
CA ASN A 284 23.82 -9.36 -6.63
C ASN A 284 24.86 -8.21 -6.67
N PRO A 285 24.95 -7.46 -7.78
CA PRO A 285 25.92 -6.40 -7.95
C PRO A 285 25.51 -5.10 -7.24
N LEU A 286 24.25 -4.97 -6.79
CA LEU A 286 23.77 -3.78 -6.10
C LEU A 286 24.35 -3.71 -4.67
N PRO A 287 24.80 -2.53 -4.21
CA PRO A 287 25.41 -2.38 -2.90
C PRO A 287 24.40 -2.58 -1.75
N ASN A 288 24.91 -2.98 -0.59
CA ASN A 288 24.15 -3.12 0.66
C ASN A 288 22.87 -3.99 0.55
N GLY A 289 22.91 -5.01 -0.30
CA GLY A 289 21.77 -5.92 -0.47
C GLY A 289 20.55 -5.25 -1.13
N ALA A 290 20.73 -4.11 -1.80
CA ALA A 290 19.67 -3.48 -2.56
C ALA A 290 19.15 -4.42 -3.66
N THR A 291 17.88 -4.25 -4.03
CA THR A 291 17.19 -5.08 -5.02
C THR A 291 16.47 -4.22 -6.04
N VAL A 292 16.15 -4.82 -7.19
CA VAL A 292 15.30 -4.23 -8.21
C VAL A 292 14.05 -5.07 -8.43
N SER A 293 12.89 -4.45 -8.60
CA SER A 293 11.63 -5.15 -8.86
C SER A 293 10.69 -4.38 -9.78
N ILE A 294 9.77 -5.11 -10.40
CA ILE A 294 8.65 -4.59 -11.19
C ILE A 294 7.40 -5.40 -10.84
N THR A 295 6.20 -4.94 -11.23
CA THR A 295 4.97 -5.70 -11.07
C THR A 295 5.09 -7.06 -11.74
N ASP A 296 5.03 -8.14 -10.96
CA ASP A 296 5.11 -9.50 -11.49
C ASP A 296 3.73 -10.09 -11.74
N THR A 297 3.45 -10.44 -12.99
CA THR A 297 2.20 -11.08 -13.41
C THR A 297 2.39 -12.55 -13.76
N THR A 298 3.58 -13.13 -13.57
CA THR A 298 3.90 -14.50 -13.98
C THR A 298 3.65 -15.55 -12.91
N GLY A 299 3.57 -15.15 -11.64
CA GLY A 299 3.31 -16.06 -10.53
C GLY A 299 4.48 -17.02 -10.22
N GLY A 300 5.73 -16.64 -10.54
CA GLY A 300 6.89 -17.44 -10.16
C GLY A 300 7.99 -17.60 -11.21
N THR A 301 7.77 -17.17 -12.47
CA THR A 301 8.79 -17.29 -13.53
C THR A 301 10.08 -16.55 -13.18
N PHE A 302 9.97 -15.46 -12.43
CA PHE A 302 11.10 -14.66 -11.94
C PHE A 302 11.17 -14.72 -10.41
N PRO A 303 11.92 -15.69 -9.84
CA PRO A 303 11.89 -15.99 -8.40
C PRO A 303 12.21 -14.80 -7.47
N THR A 304 12.99 -13.83 -7.94
CA THR A 304 13.39 -12.68 -7.10
C THR A 304 12.33 -11.58 -7.00
N ILE A 305 11.27 -11.63 -7.81
CA ILE A 305 10.22 -10.61 -7.85
C ILE A 305 8.80 -11.18 -7.71
N VAL A 306 8.67 -12.42 -7.24
CA VAL A 306 7.36 -13.06 -7.09
C VAL A 306 6.44 -12.24 -6.21
N GLY A 307 5.25 -11.90 -6.73
CA GLY A 307 4.27 -11.09 -6.02
C GLY A 307 4.63 -9.62 -5.86
N ALA A 308 5.71 -9.14 -6.49
CA ALA A 308 6.04 -7.72 -6.48
C ALA A 308 4.95 -6.91 -7.19
N ILE A 309 4.57 -5.78 -6.62
CA ILE A 309 3.60 -4.83 -7.18
C ILE A 309 4.21 -3.44 -7.11
N THR A 310 4.43 -2.85 -8.28
CA THR A 310 5.12 -1.55 -8.42
C THR A 310 4.35 -0.58 -9.32
N TYR A 311 3.13 -0.94 -9.76
CA TYR A 311 2.18 -0.05 -10.45
C TYR A 311 2.74 0.73 -11.65
N GLY A 312 3.57 0.08 -12.45
CA GLY A 312 4.16 0.67 -13.65
C GLY A 312 5.50 1.39 -13.43
N TYR A 313 6.17 1.07 -12.33
CA TYR A 313 7.49 1.57 -12.04
C TYR A 313 8.51 0.44 -11.95
N LEU A 314 9.71 0.65 -12.46
CA LEU A 314 10.85 -0.17 -12.10
C LEU A 314 11.42 0.39 -10.78
N LYS A 315 11.41 -0.42 -9.73
CA LYS A 315 11.73 -0.01 -8.36
C LYS A 315 13.09 -0.52 -7.94
N PHE A 316 13.95 0.38 -7.47
CA PHE A 316 15.17 0.01 -6.74
C PHE A 316 14.94 0.24 -5.25
N SER A 317 15.18 -0.78 -4.42
CA SER A 317 14.94 -0.76 -2.97
C SER A 317 16.24 -1.02 -2.21
N SER A 318 16.46 -0.30 -1.11
CA SER A 318 17.60 -0.56 -0.22
C SER A 318 17.38 -1.89 0.52
N GLY A 319 18.48 -2.60 0.80
CA GLY A 319 18.47 -3.81 1.63
C GLY A 319 18.38 -3.50 3.13
N THR A 320 18.46 -2.23 3.53
CA THR A 320 18.32 -1.80 4.94
C THR A 320 16.97 -1.11 5.19
N SER A 321 16.67 -0.81 6.46
CA SER A 321 15.44 -0.11 6.85
C SER A 321 15.73 0.99 7.87
N GLY A 322 14.80 1.94 8.03
CA GLY A 322 14.92 3.06 8.96
C GLY A 322 15.37 4.36 8.28
N ALA A 323 15.60 5.40 9.07
CA ALA A 323 15.84 6.76 8.57
C ALA A 323 17.10 6.94 7.71
N SER A 324 18.07 6.02 7.81
CA SER A 324 19.29 6.01 6.98
C SER A 324 19.13 5.21 5.69
N SER A 325 18.04 4.45 5.55
CA SER A 325 17.82 3.61 4.38
C SER A 325 17.46 4.48 3.18
N SER A 326 18.22 4.39 2.09
CA SER A 326 18.00 5.24 0.92
C SER A 326 18.50 4.56 -0.35
N VAL A 327 17.88 4.92 -1.47
CA VAL A 327 18.39 4.59 -2.80
C VAL A 327 18.38 5.86 -3.62
N LEU A 328 19.49 6.12 -4.31
CA LEU A 328 19.61 7.21 -5.26
C LEU A 328 20.25 6.68 -6.53
N LEU A 329 19.60 6.90 -7.67
CA LEU A 329 20.02 6.48 -9.01
C LEU A 329 20.57 7.65 -9.83
N ASP A 330 20.34 8.89 -9.39
CA ASP A 330 20.93 10.08 -9.98
C ASP A 330 21.10 11.19 -8.96
N SER A 331 22.17 11.98 -9.11
CA SER A 331 22.41 13.16 -8.28
C SER A 331 23.17 14.22 -9.06
N PRO A 332 22.75 15.50 -8.97
CA PRO A 332 23.50 16.61 -9.59
C PRO A 332 24.91 16.79 -8.99
N SER A 333 25.20 16.15 -7.86
CA SER A 333 26.52 16.18 -7.19
C SER A 333 27.52 15.16 -7.74
N TRP A 334 27.11 14.22 -8.59
CA TRP A 334 27.99 13.18 -9.12
C TRP A 334 28.80 13.70 -10.32
N THR A 335 30.12 13.56 -10.27
CA THR A 335 31.05 14.19 -11.22
C THR A 335 31.35 13.34 -12.47
N SER A 336 30.88 12.08 -12.52
CA SER A 336 31.04 11.15 -13.65
C SER A 336 29.66 10.63 -14.12
N HIS A 337 29.35 10.84 -15.41
CA HIS A 337 28.01 10.88 -15.97
C HIS A 337 27.48 9.55 -16.54
N GLU A 338 27.83 8.38 -16.00
CA GLU A 338 27.00 7.17 -16.22
C GLU A 338 25.70 7.29 -15.39
N THR A 339 24.89 8.30 -15.74
CA THR A 339 23.63 8.61 -15.09
C THR A 339 22.60 7.56 -15.45
N ILE A 340 21.67 7.27 -14.53
CA ILE A 340 20.54 6.38 -14.82
C ILE A 340 19.77 6.83 -16.05
N THR A 341 19.77 8.13 -16.37
CA THR A 341 19.19 8.71 -17.59
C THR A 341 19.66 8.04 -18.88
N SER A 342 20.92 7.62 -18.97
CA SER A 342 21.43 6.89 -20.14
C SER A 342 20.87 5.47 -20.24
N LEU A 343 20.60 4.81 -19.11
CA LEU A 343 19.94 3.50 -19.12
C LEU A 343 18.44 3.66 -19.39
N MET A 344 17.79 4.66 -18.78
CA MET A 344 16.36 4.91 -18.90
C MET A 344 15.92 5.06 -20.35
N THR A 345 16.68 5.75 -21.21
CA THR A 345 16.33 5.88 -22.64
C THR A 345 16.28 4.54 -23.39
N ASN A 346 16.95 3.51 -22.87
CA ASN A 346 16.99 2.17 -23.44
C ASN A 346 15.97 1.22 -22.78
N LEU A 347 15.29 1.66 -21.71
CA LEU A 347 14.25 0.89 -21.02
C LEU A 347 12.85 1.15 -21.63
N ASN A 348 12.79 1.59 -22.89
CA ASN A 348 11.54 1.86 -23.59
C ASN A 348 10.57 2.74 -22.74
N PRO A 349 10.98 3.87 -22.15
CA PRO A 349 10.15 4.62 -21.23
C PRO A 349 8.90 5.17 -21.95
N PRO A 350 7.77 5.39 -21.26
CA PRO A 350 6.63 6.08 -21.85
C PRO A 350 7.03 7.50 -22.28
N LEU A 351 6.23 8.13 -23.14
CA LEU A 351 6.45 9.53 -23.50
C LEU A 351 6.38 10.40 -22.23
N GLY A 352 7.48 11.07 -21.89
CA GLY A 352 7.60 11.85 -20.65
C GLY A 352 7.96 11.05 -19.41
N GLY A 353 8.32 9.76 -19.56
CA GLY A 353 8.83 8.92 -18.47
C GLY A 353 10.06 9.55 -17.81
N SER A 354 10.10 9.46 -16.49
CA SER A 354 11.10 10.16 -15.68
C SER A 354 11.56 9.32 -14.48
N LEU A 355 12.68 9.73 -13.91
CA LEU A 355 13.13 9.26 -12.61
C LEU A 355 12.30 9.96 -11.52
N ILE A 356 11.60 9.18 -10.71
CA ILE A 356 10.80 9.71 -9.61
C ILE A 356 11.72 10.07 -8.45
N THR A 357 11.36 11.12 -7.70
CA THR A 357 12.08 11.52 -6.49
C THR A 357 12.28 10.35 -5.54
N ALA A 358 13.52 10.15 -5.08
CA ALA A 358 13.85 9.10 -4.12
C ALA A 358 13.07 9.27 -2.82
N VAL A 359 12.60 8.15 -2.27
CA VAL A 359 11.92 8.07 -0.98
C VAL A 359 12.90 7.48 0.03
N THR A 360 13.18 8.22 1.09
CA THR A 360 14.01 7.71 2.20
C THR A 360 13.18 6.81 3.11
N GLY A 361 13.81 5.77 3.65
CA GLY A 361 13.23 4.95 4.69
C GLY A 361 12.88 5.75 5.94
N LYS A 362 11.95 5.23 6.73
CA LYS A 362 11.46 5.85 7.96
C LYS A 362 11.59 4.86 9.10
N VAL A 363 11.81 5.38 10.31
CA VAL A 363 11.72 4.55 11.52
C VAL A 363 10.28 4.21 11.82
N ALA A 364 10.07 3.04 12.44
CA ALA A 364 8.77 2.63 12.95
C ALA A 364 8.20 3.68 13.91
N GLY A 365 6.90 3.89 13.83
CA GLY A 365 6.20 4.80 14.73
C GLY A 365 6.19 4.28 16.17
N LEU A 366 6.22 5.22 17.11
CA LEU A 366 6.06 4.99 18.54
C LEU A 366 4.59 4.86 18.92
N GLN A 367 4.29 4.18 20.03
CA GLN A 367 2.92 4.06 20.54
C GLN A 367 2.29 5.43 20.84
N ASN A 368 3.00 6.27 21.57
CA ASN A 368 2.56 7.62 21.93
C ASN A 368 3.73 8.58 21.74
N ALA A 369 3.54 9.61 20.92
CA ALA A 369 4.54 10.65 20.69
C ALA A 369 3.94 12.05 20.91
N PRO A 370 3.63 12.43 22.18
CA PRO A 370 2.88 13.65 22.48
C PRO A 370 3.59 14.94 22.08
N THR A 371 4.92 14.92 21.96
CA THR A 371 5.73 16.09 21.57
C THR A 371 6.09 16.10 20.08
N ASN A 372 5.98 14.97 19.38
CA ASN A 372 6.23 14.88 17.95
C ASN A 372 5.27 13.89 17.29
N HIS A 373 4.12 14.42 16.88
CA HIS A 373 3.03 13.63 16.29
C HIS A 373 3.42 12.88 15.00
N THR A 374 4.44 13.34 14.27
CA THR A 374 4.90 12.69 13.04
C THR A 374 5.57 11.34 13.29
N THR A 375 6.13 11.15 14.48
CA THR A 375 6.82 9.91 14.89
C THR A 375 5.90 8.89 15.54
N GLU A 376 4.63 9.24 15.69
CA GLU A 376 3.65 8.33 16.26
C GLU A 376 3.17 7.33 15.22
N ARG A 377 2.96 6.09 15.63
CA ARG A 377 2.43 5.05 14.76
C ARG A 377 0.93 5.27 14.52
N GLU A 378 0.51 5.01 13.28
CA GLU A 378 -0.91 4.87 12.98
C GLU A 378 -1.55 3.74 13.79
N ARG A 379 -2.86 3.86 14.01
CA ARG A 379 -3.67 2.94 14.83
C ARG A 379 -4.87 2.45 14.03
N LEU A 380 -5.09 1.13 14.08
CA LEU A 380 -6.31 0.49 13.60
C LEU A 380 -7.47 0.85 14.53
N LEU A 381 -8.55 1.38 13.98
CA LEU A 381 -9.73 1.84 14.72
C LEU A 381 -10.89 0.86 14.62
N ALA A 382 -10.98 0.18 13.49
CA ALA A 382 -12.06 -0.70 13.14
C ALA A 382 -11.57 -1.74 12.13
N HIS A 383 -12.04 -2.97 12.27
CA HIS A 383 -11.71 -4.06 11.37
C HIS A 383 -12.98 -4.83 11.01
N LEU A 384 -13.19 -5.03 9.72
CA LEU A 384 -14.29 -5.79 9.17
C LEU A 384 -13.76 -6.91 8.30
N ILE A 385 -14.28 -8.12 8.51
CA ILE A 385 -14.03 -9.29 7.65
C ILE A 385 -15.33 -9.67 6.95
N PHE A 386 -15.26 -10.00 5.66
CA PHE A 386 -16.40 -10.30 4.80
C PHE A 386 -16.03 -11.29 3.69
N SER A 387 -17.03 -11.72 2.92
CA SER A 387 -16.81 -12.64 1.80
C SER A 387 -15.96 -11.98 0.72
N PRO A 388 -14.99 -12.67 0.10
CA PRO A 388 -14.13 -12.09 -0.91
C PRO A 388 -14.87 -11.36 -2.04
N ILE A 389 -14.49 -10.10 -2.29
CA ILE A 389 -15.00 -9.25 -3.37
C ILE A 389 -13.86 -8.99 -4.35
N LEU A 390 -13.99 -9.51 -5.57
CA LEU A 390 -13.05 -9.23 -6.65
C LEU A 390 -13.23 -7.80 -7.19
N LYS A 391 -12.12 -7.09 -7.34
CA LYS A 391 -12.03 -5.82 -8.06
C LYS A 391 -11.36 -6.02 -9.42
N ALA A 392 -12.02 -5.53 -10.47
CA ALA A 392 -11.54 -5.50 -11.85
C ALA A 392 -11.92 -4.16 -12.51
N ALA A 393 -11.34 -3.87 -13.68
CA ALA A 393 -11.51 -2.59 -14.38
C ALA A 393 -12.96 -2.37 -14.85
N ASN A 394 -13.71 -3.43 -15.12
CA ASN A 394 -15.13 -3.35 -15.49
C ASN A 394 -16.07 -3.08 -14.30
N ARG A 395 -15.55 -2.84 -13.10
CA ARG A 395 -16.34 -2.56 -11.89
C ARG A 395 -15.79 -1.36 -11.14
N ARG A 396 -16.68 -0.56 -10.57
CA ARG A 396 -16.33 0.44 -9.56
C ARG A 396 -16.96 0.03 -8.24
N LEU A 397 -16.22 0.19 -7.14
CA LEU A 397 -16.72 -0.05 -5.79
C LEU A 397 -16.91 1.28 -5.08
N ASN A 398 -18.10 1.47 -4.51
CA ASN A 398 -18.42 2.59 -3.63
C ASN A 398 -18.53 2.06 -2.20
N ILE A 399 -17.72 2.61 -1.31
CA ILE A 399 -17.63 2.19 0.08
C ILE A 399 -18.17 3.32 0.95
N THR A 400 -19.16 2.99 1.77
CA THR A 400 -19.64 3.86 2.86
C THR A 400 -19.42 3.14 4.17
N TYR A 401 -18.57 3.71 5.02
CA TYR A 401 -18.27 3.17 6.34
C TYR A 401 -18.70 4.19 7.39
N THR A 402 -19.62 3.82 8.28
CA THR A 402 -20.12 4.69 9.33
C THR A 402 -19.65 4.22 10.69
N LEU A 403 -19.28 5.15 11.56
CA LEU A 403 -19.13 4.94 13.00
C LEU A 403 -20.19 5.78 13.72
N THR A 404 -21.21 5.13 14.25
CA THR A 404 -22.27 5.74 15.05
C THR A 404 -21.88 5.72 16.52
N ILE A 405 -21.84 6.89 17.15
CA ILE A 405 -21.36 7.12 18.50
C ILE A 405 -22.53 7.57 19.38
N SER A 406 -22.63 7.01 20.58
CA SER A 406 -23.54 7.48 21.63
C SER A 406 -22.84 7.56 22.97
N VAL A 407 -23.26 8.51 23.80
CA VAL A 407 -22.73 8.71 25.16
C VAL A 407 -23.87 8.53 26.15
N GLY A 408 -23.68 7.65 27.13
CA GLY A 408 -24.62 7.41 28.20
C GLY A 408 -24.82 8.64 29.09
N ARG A 409 -25.82 8.59 29.98
CA ARG A 409 -26.01 9.62 30.99
C ARG A 409 -25.22 9.27 32.25
N THR A 410 -24.59 10.26 32.88
CA THR A 410 -24.00 10.09 34.20
C THR A 410 -25.05 9.60 35.20
N PRO A 411 -24.76 8.54 35.99
CA PRO A 411 -25.60 8.17 37.13
C PRO A 411 -25.73 9.38 38.06
N ARG A 412 -26.96 9.72 38.44
CA ARG A 412 -27.23 10.83 39.36
C ARG A 412 -27.18 10.38 40.81
#